data_AF-A0A164L302-F1
#
_entry.id   AF-A0A164L302-F1
#
_cell.length_a   1.000
_cell.length_b   1.000
_cell.length_c   1.000
_cell.angle_alpha   90.00
_cell.angle_beta   90.00
_cell.angle_gamma   90.00
#
_symmetry.space_group_name_H-M   'P 1'
#
loop_
_entity.id
_entity.type
_entity.pdbx_description
1 polymer ?
#
loop_
_entity_poly.entity_id
_entity_poly.type
_entity_poly.pdbx_seq_one_letter_code
_entity_poly.pdbx_strand_id
1 'polypeptide(L)'
;MAAKRLNSVDIDFGVQFTRLSMRTVHGFVPSLKVEPQDLLGLVAVLDTRNQVARITFISKSYTSSFLSQHSGIVRTELEGKEVGVVIRDINIQDKFARIAGIPQNLDLGVVQTRLKEFGNVIAARWERHRMGEDEVLYPVLAT
;
A
#
# COMPACT_ATOMS: atom_id res chain seq x y z
N MET A 1 -7.03 21.85 -2.48
CA MET A 1 -7.65 20.50 -2.46
C MET A 1 -7.04 19.69 -3.59
N ALA A 2 -6.45 18.53 -3.31
CA ALA A 2 -6.03 17.62 -4.39
C ALA A 2 -7.28 17.03 -5.06
N ALA A 3 -7.32 17.01 -6.40
CA ALA A 3 -8.43 16.44 -7.13
C ALA A 3 -8.54 14.93 -6.84
N LYS A 4 -9.73 14.49 -6.40
CA LYS A 4 -10.00 13.07 -6.14
C LYS A 4 -9.98 12.31 -7.47
N ARG A 5 -9.17 11.25 -7.56
CA ARG A 5 -9.16 10.36 -8.74
C ARG A 5 -10.28 9.35 -8.58
N LEU A 6 -11.33 9.52 -9.37
CA LEU A 6 -12.50 8.65 -9.33
C LEU A 6 -12.16 7.26 -9.88
N ASN A 7 -12.79 6.25 -9.28
CA ASN A 7 -12.77 4.85 -9.72
C ASN A 7 -11.35 4.28 -9.94
N SER A 8 -10.36 4.78 -9.21
CA SER A 8 -8.95 4.47 -9.41
C SER A 8 -8.38 3.74 -8.20
N VAL A 9 -7.55 2.73 -8.45
CA VAL A 9 -6.86 1.92 -7.44
C VAL A 9 -5.39 1.84 -7.82
N ASP A 10 -4.52 1.94 -6.82
CA ASP A 10 -3.09 1.74 -6.99
C ASP A 10 -2.69 0.35 -6.48
N ILE A 11 -1.89 -0.33 -7.29
CA ILE A 11 -1.19 -1.58 -6.99
C ILE A 11 0.29 -1.24 -6.89
N ASP A 12 0.79 -1.13 -5.68
CA ASP A 12 2.16 -0.74 -5.37
C ASP A 12 3.03 -2.00 -5.18
N PHE A 13 4.02 -2.17 -6.04
CA PHE A 13 4.98 -3.28 -5.98
C PHE A 13 6.21 -2.94 -5.12
N GLY A 14 6.24 -1.74 -4.54
CA GLY A 14 7.34 -1.22 -3.72
C GLY A 14 8.57 -0.81 -4.53
N VAL A 15 9.66 -0.55 -3.80
CA VAL A 15 10.97 -0.26 -4.38
C VAL A 15 11.67 -1.58 -4.71
N GLN A 16 11.44 -2.10 -5.92
CA GLN A 16 12.12 -3.32 -6.40
C GLN A 16 13.45 -2.97 -7.07
N PHE A 17 14.53 -3.65 -6.65
CA PHE A 17 15.85 -3.60 -7.29
C PHE A 17 16.32 -5.02 -7.64
N THR A 18 16.46 -5.39 -8.92
CA THR A 18 15.96 -4.74 -10.14
C THR A 18 14.43 -4.60 -10.16
N ARG A 19 13.93 -3.55 -10.84
CA ARG A 19 12.49 -3.34 -11.05
C ARG A 19 11.87 -4.53 -11.79
N LEU A 20 10.59 -4.78 -11.53
CA LEU A 20 9.85 -5.77 -12.29
C LEU A 20 9.69 -5.29 -13.73
N SER A 21 9.73 -6.21 -14.68
CA SER A 21 9.40 -5.90 -16.06
C SER A 21 7.94 -5.44 -16.18
N MET A 22 7.67 -4.58 -17.16
CA MET A 22 6.31 -4.15 -17.47
C MET A 22 5.38 -5.33 -17.76
N ARG A 23 5.90 -6.39 -18.39
CA ARG A 23 5.13 -7.62 -18.65
C ARG A 23 4.66 -8.26 -17.34
N THR A 24 5.52 -8.33 -16.33
CA THR A 24 5.16 -8.87 -15.01
C THR A 24 4.15 -7.99 -14.28
N VAL A 25 4.36 -6.67 -14.28
CA VAL A 25 3.44 -5.71 -13.66
C VAL A 25 2.04 -5.80 -14.28
N HIS A 26 1.95 -5.84 -15.61
CA HIS A 26 0.68 -6.03 -16.32
C HIS A 26 0.10 -7.44 -16.11
N GLY A 27 0.95 -8.47 -16.12
CA GLY A 27 0.56 -9.87 -15.94
C GLY A 27 0.04 -10.20 -14.54
N PHE A 28 0.34 -9.36 -13.54
CA PHE A 28 -0.24 -9.48 -12.21
C PHE A 28 -1.74 -9.13 -12.19
N VAL A 29 -2.20 -8.18 -13.01
CA VAL A 29 -3.59 -7.71 -12.97
C VAL A 29 -4.62 -8.81 -13.28
N PRO A 30 -4.43 -9.68 -14.29
CA PRO A 30 -5.31 -10.84 -14.50
C PRO A 30 -5.43 -11.77 -13.28
N SER A 31 -4.41 -11.86 -12.43
CA SER A 31 -4.47 -12.69 -11.21
C SER A 31 -5.49 -12.19 -10.20
N LEU A 32 -5.88 -10.91 -10.29
CA LEU A 32 -6.88 -10.26 -9.46
C LEU A 32 -8.31 -10.48 -9.97
N LYS A 33 -8.51 -11.36 -10.97
CA LYS A 33 -9.82 -11.69 -11.56
C LYS A 33 -10.60 -10.46 -12.03
N VAL A 34 -9.90 -9.48 -12.57
CA VAL A 34 -10.53 -8.29 -13.12
C VAL A 34 -11.02 -8.59 -14.53
N GLU A 35 -12.32 -8.39 -14.74
CA GLU A 35 -12.92 -8.55 -16.07
C GLU A 35 -12.57 -7.37 -16.99
N PRO A 36 -12.18 -7.61 -18.26
CA PRO A 36 -11.82 -6.53 -19.19
C PRO A 36 -12.91 -5.50 -19.40
N GLN A 37 -14.18 -5.90 -19.30
CA GLN A 37 -15.34 -5.02 -19.47
C GLN A 37 -15.51 -4.00 -18.34
N ASP A 38 -14.88 -4.23 -17.18
CA ASP A 38 -14.95 -3.33 -16.02
C ASP A 38 -13.75 -2.36 -15.96
N LEU A 39 -12.77 -2.53 -16.85
CA LEU A 39 -11.56 -1.72 -16.95
C LEU A 39 -11.75 -0.54 -17.91
N LEU A 40 -11.47 0.66 -17.42
CA LEU A 40 -11.31 1.86 -18.26
C LEU A 40 -9.84 2.04 -18.69
N GLY A 41 -8.89 1.64 -17.86
CA GLY A 41 -7.48 1.73 -18.18
C GLY A 41 -6.55 1.16 -17.12
N LEU A 42 -5.34 0.80 -17.56
CA LEU A 42 -4.25 0.32 -16.73
C LEU A 42 -2.96 1.04 -17.15
N VAL A 43 -2.30 1.69 -16.21
CA VAL A 43 -1.06 2.45 -16.47
C VAL A 43 -0.04 2.13 -15.39
N ALA A 44 1.20 1.80 -15.78
CA ALA A 44 2.30 1.79 -14.83
C ALA A 44 2.81 3.21 -14.58
N VAL A 45 2.97 3.56 -13.32
CA VAL A 45 3.42 4.84 -12.82
C VAL A 45 4.66 4.59 -11.96
N LEU A 46 5.68 5.43 -12.15
CA LEU A 46 6.80 5.51 -11.22
C LEU A 46 6.50 6.60 -10.21
N ASP A 47 6.17 6.19 -8.99
CA ASP A 47 5.87 7.13 -7.90
C ASP A 47 7.00 7.11 -6.89
N THR A 48 7.78 8.19 -6.83
CA THR A 48 8.74 8.45 -5.74
C THR A 48 9.67 7.26 -5.43
N ARG A 49 10.03 6.47 -6.46
CA ARG A 49 10.83 5.23 -6.50
C ARG A 49 10.07 3.90 -6.46
N ASN A 50 8.81 3.89 -6.02
CA ASN A 50 7.95 2.71 -6.11
C ASN A 50 7.53 2.47 -7.56
N GLN A 51 7.42 1.19 -7.91
CA GLN A 51 6.76 0.78 -9.13
C GLN A 51 5.28 0.55 -8.81
N VAL A 52 4.40 1.35 -9.40
CA VAL A 52 2.96 1.31 -9.13
C VAL A 52 2.24 1.02 -10.44
N ALA A 53 1.23 0.15 -10.41
CA ALA A 53 0.24 0.06 -11.48
C ALA A 53 -1.06 0.70 -11.02
N ARG A 54 -1.58 1.61 -11.81
CA ARG A 54 -2.86 2.27 -11.57
C ARG A 54 -3.92 1.64 -12.46
N ILE A 55 -4.97 1.14 -11.83
CA ILE A 55 -6.17 0.66 -12.51
C ILE A 55 -7.25 1.72 -12.37
N THR A 56 -7.92 2.04 -13.46
CA THR A 56 -9.15 2.82 -13.47
C THR A 56 -10.29 1.93 -13.92
N PHE A 57 -11.34 1.82 -13.10
CA PHE A 57 -12.55 1.07 -13.42
C PHE A 57 -13.65 1.96 -13.99
N ILE A 58 -14.60 1.34 -14.69
CA ILE A 58 -15.75 2.05 -15.26
C ILE A 58 -16.68 2.55 -14.15
N SER A 59 -16.93 1.73 -13.13
CA SER A 59 -17.92 2.04 -12.09
C SER A 59 -17.32 2.18 -10.70
N LYS A 60 -17.91 3.09 -9.91
CA LYS A 60 -17.57 3.29 -8.51
C LYS A 60 -17.94 2.09 -7.65
N SER A 61 -19.09 1.46 -7.93
CA SER A 61 -19.55 0.26 -7.22
C SER A 61 -18.56 -0.89 -7.38
N TYR A 62 -18.08 -1.13 -8.61
CA TYR A 62 -17.05 -2.14 -8.86
C TYR A 62 -15.75 -1.79 -8.16
N THR A 63 -15.31 -0.53 -8.22
CA THR A 63 -14.11 -0.06 -7.51
C THR A 63 -14.18 -0.37 -6.01
N SER A 64 -15.31 -0.06 -5.36
CA SER A 64 -15.51 -0.35 -3.93
C SER A 64 -15.54 -1.85 -3.64
N SER A 65 -16.19 -2.66 -4.47
CA SER A 65 -16.21 -4.12 -4.32
C SER A 65 -14.83 -4.74 -4.54
N PHE A 66 -14.07 -4.22 -5.49
CA PHE A 66 -12.70 -4.66 -5.76
C PHE A 66 -11.82 -4.37 -4.54
N LEU A 67 -11.88 -3.15 -4.01
CA LEU A 67 -11.12 -2.77 -2.81
C LEU A 67 -11.52 -3.59 -1.59
N SER A 68 -12.80 -3.89 -1.38
CA SER A 68 -13.22 -4.72 -0.23
C SER A 68 -12.70 -6.15 -0.31
N GLN A 69 -12.48 -6.68 -1.51
CA GLN A 69 -11.97 -8.03 -1.74
C GLN A 69 -10.44 -8.11 -1.75
N HIS A 70 -9.77 -7.08 -2.29
CA HIS A 70 -8.35 -7.15 -2.61
C HIS A 70 -7.47 -6.17 -1.85
N SER A 71 -8.03 -5.19 -1.12
CA SER A 71 -7.20 -4.21 -0.41
C SER A 71 -6.32 -4.85 0.66
N GLY A 72 -5.11 -4.29 0.80
CA GLY A 72 -4.11 -4.78 1.75
C GLY A 72 -2.84 -5.27 1.07
N ILE A 73 -2.10 -6.13 1.76
CA ILE A 73 -0.82 -6.65 1.30
C ILE A 73 -0.97 -8.09 0.86
N VAL A 74 -0.58 -8.35 -0.38
CA VAL A 74 -0.45 -9.68 -0.95
C VAL A 74 1.03 -10.00 -1.10
N ARG A 75 1.50 -11.07 -0.48
CA ARG A 75 2.84 -11.62 -0.75
C ARG A 75 2.74 -12.60 -1.90
N THR A 76 3.57 -12.42 -2.91
CA THR A 76 3.58 -13.26 -4.11
C THR A 76 5.00 -13.38 -4.65
N GLU A 77 5.25 -14.39 -5.49
CA GLU A 77 6.50 -14.52 -6.21
C GLU A 77 6.36 -13.93 -7.62
N LEU A 78 7.18 -12.92 -7.93
CA LEU A 78 7.23 -12.27 -9.24
C LEU A 78 8.68 -12.23 -9.71
N GLU A 79 8.94 -12.72 -10.93
CA GLU A 79 10.29 -12.80 -11.50
C GLU A 79 11.31 -13.52 -10.58
N GLY A 80 10.86 -14.57 -9.89
CA GLY A 80 11.70 -15.34 -8.96
C GLY A 80 11.99 -14.64 -7.63
N LYS A 81 11.25 -13.57 -7.30
CA LYS A 81 11.43 -12.77 -6.08
C LYS A 81 10.15 -12.74 -5.26
N GLU A 82 10.26 -12.87 -3.95
CA GLU A 82 9.15 -12.54 -3.06
C GLU A 82 8.90 -11.03 -3.06
N VAL A 83 7.70 -10.64 -3.48
CA VAL A 83 7.25 -9.25 -3.56
C VAL A 83 6.01 -9.07 -2.69
N GLY A 84 6.05 -8.05 -1.82
CA GLY A 84 4.87 -7.55 -1.14
C GLY A 84 4.16 -6.53 -2.02
N VAL A 85 3.02 -6.90 -2.58
CA VAL A 85 2.17 -6.04 -3.39
C VAL A 85 1.09 -5.41 -2.52
N VAL A 86 0.98 -4.09 -2.54
CA VAL A 86 -0.03 -3.34 -1.78
C VAL A 86 -1.13 -2.87 -2.73
N ILE A 87 -2.38 -3.26 -2.48
CA ILE A 87 -3.54 -2.79 -3.25
C ILE A 87 -4.32 -1.79 -2.40
N ARG A 88 -4.49 -0.56 -2.88
CA ARG A 88 -5.07 0.54 -2.09
C ARG A 88 -5.88 1.54 -2.91
N ASP A 89 -6.85 2.18 -2.25
CA ASP A 89 -7.51 3.37 -2.80
C ASP A 89 -6.50 4.51 -2.89
N ILE A 90 -6.29 5.03 -4.09
CA ILE A 90 -5.39 6.16 -4.35
C ILE A 90 -5.75 7.44 -3.58
N ASN A 91 -7.02 7.59 -3.23
CA ASN A 91 -7.51 8.79 -2.55
C ASN A 91 -7.33 8.70 -1.03
N ILE A 92 -6.96 7.53 -0.52
CA ILE A 92 -6.57 7.34 0.86
C ILE A 92 -5.06 7.55 0.92
N GLN A 93 -4.64 8.62 1.59
CA GLN A 93 -3.22 8.76 1.93
C GLN A 93 -2.88 7.68 2.96
N ASP A 94 -1.99 6.76 2.57
CA ASP A 94 -1.35 5.86 3.52
C ASP A 94 -0.58 6.73 4.53
N LYS A 95 -1.06 6.71 5.78
CA LYS A 95 -0.40 7.38 6.88
C LYS A 95 0.53 6.35 7.53
N PHE A 96 1.82 6.51 7.28
CA PHE A 96 2.83 5.80 8.04
C PHE A 96 2.94 6.47 9.42
N ALA A 97 2.69 5.70 10.47
CA ALA A 97 2.91 6.14 11.85
C ALA A 97 4.11 5.38 12.43
N ARG A 98 5.10 6.12 12.93
CA ARG A 98 6.14 5.56 13.81
C ARG A 98 5.67 5.73 15.24
N ILE A 99 5.57 4.63 15.97
CA ILE A 99 5.09 4.62 17.35
C ILE A 99 6.27 4.22 18.24
N ALA A 100 6.66 5.11 19.14
CA ALA A 100 7.71 4.89 20.14
C ALA A 100 7.09 4.64 21.53
N GLY A 101 7.90 4.15 22.45
CA GLY A 101 7.47 3.90 23.84
C GLY A 101 6.61 2.64 24.03
N ILE A 102 6.51 1.78 23.02
CA ILE A 102 5.86 0.47 23.18
C ILE A 102 6.75 -0.43 24.04
N PRO A 103 6.24 -1.03 25.15
CA PRO A 103 7.00 -1.96 25.97
C PRO A 103 7.63 -3.09 25.13
N GLN A 104 8.92 -3.36 25.36
CA GLN A 104 9.71 -4.29 24.53
C GLN A 104 9.23 -5.75 24.61
N ASN A 105 8.45 -6.09 25.63
CA ASN A 105 7.89 -7.41 25.86
C ASN A 105 6.51 -7.62 25.20
N LEU A 106 5.95 -6.60 24.53
CA LEU A 106 4.69 -6.74 23.82
C LEU A 106 4.89 -7.45 22.48
N ASP A 107 4.05 -8.45 22.25
CA ASP A 107 3.94 -9.09 20.96
C ASP A 107 3.37 -8.12 19.89
N LEU A 108 3.91 -8.21 18.68
CA LEU A 108 3.50 -7.34 17.57
C LEU A 108 2.01 -7.55 17.20
N GLY A 109 1.50 -8.77 17.34
CA GLY A 109 0.09 -9.09 17.10
C GLY A 109 -0.85 -8.43 18.11
N VAL A 110 -0.42 -8.29 19.37
CA VAL A 110 -1.16 -7.53 20.39
C VAL A 110 -1.21 -6.05 20.01
N VAL A 111 -0.07 -5.47 19.60
CA VAL A 111 0.00 -4.07 19.15
C VAL A 111 -0.88 -3.85 17.92
N GLN A 112 -0.80 -4.72 16.92
CA GLN A 112 -1.66 -4.65 15.73
C GLN A 112 -3.14 -4.72 16.09
N THR A 113 -3.52 -5.60 17.00
CA THR A 113 -4.92 -5.73 17.47
C THR A 113 -5.41 -4.43 18.10
N ARG A 114 -4.58 -3.75 18.90
CA ARG A 114 -4.94 -2.44 19.48
C ARG A 114 -5.02 -1.34 18.44
N LEU A 115 -4.11 -1.32 17.48
CA LEU A 115 -4.13 -0.32 16.40
C LEU A 115 -5.38 -0.47 15.50
N LYS A 116 -5.95 -1.68 15.40
CA LYS A 116 -7.22 -1.90 14.69
C LYS A 116 -8.40 -1.14 15.28
N GLU A 117 -8.33 -0.72 16.55
CA GLU A 117 -9.36 0.14 17.17
C GLU A 117 -9.43 1.54 16.52
N PHE A 118 -8.35 1.99 15.87
CA PHE A 118 -8.25 3.29 15.23
C PHE A 118 -8.46 3.25 13.71
N GLY A 119 -8.62 2.05 13.14
CA GLY A 119 -8.81 1.86 11.69
C GLY A 119 -8.12 0.61 11.16
N ASN A 120 -8.15 0.42 9.84
CA ASN A 120 -7.53 -0.75 9.23
C ASN A 120 -5.99 -0.64 9.26
N VAL A 121 -5.33 -1.62 9.86
CA VAL A 121 -3.86 -1.70 9.92
C VAL A 121 -3.37 -2.60 8.79
N ILE A 122 -2.77 -1.99 7.77
CA ILE A 122 -2.32 -2.68 6.55
C ILE A 122 -1.04 -3.50 6.84
N ALA A 123 -0.11 -2.94 7.61
CA ALA A 123 1.08 -3.62 8.10
C ALA A 123 1.58 -2.98 9.40
N ALA A 124 2.21 -3.78 10.24
CA ALA A 124 3.08 -3.29 11.29
C ALA A 124 4.35 -4.15 11.33
N ARG A 125 5.47 -3.53 11.69
CA ARG A 125 6.74 -4.20 11.93
C ARG A 125 7.48 -3.49 13.05
N TRP A 126 8.32 -4.21 13.76
CA TRP A 126 9.31 -3.58 14.63
C TRP A 126 10.41 -2.97 13.77
N GLU A 127 10.68 -1.69 13.95
CA GLU A 127 11.88 -1.05 13.42
C GLU A 127 12.93 -0.99 14.53
N ARG A 128 14.14 -1.49 14.23
CA ARG A 128 15.28 -1.26 15.13
C ARG A 128 15.61 0.21 15.08
N HIS A 129 15.44 0.89 16.21
CA HIS A 129 15.86 2.27 16.34
C HIS A 129 17.40 2.34 16.24
N ARG A 130 17.94 2.89 15.14
CA ARG A 130 19.34 3.28 15.06
C ARG A 130 19.44 4.68 15.66
N MET A 131 19.89 4.77 16.91
CA MET A 131 20.34 6.04 17.50
C MET A 131 21.56 6.51 16.69
N GLY A 132 21.39 7.45 15.76
CA GLY A 132 22.53 7.99 15.03
C GLY A 132 22.26 9.01 13.92
N GLU A 133 21.08 9.07 13.30
CA GLU A 133 20.91 9.92 12.10
C GLU A 133 19.53 10.56 11.97
N ASP A 134 18.95 11.10 13.04
CA ASP A 134 17.87 12.08 12.88
C ASP A 134 17.90 13.06 14.07
N GLU A 135 18.36 14.29 13.82
CA GLU A 135 17.89 15.46 14.57
C GLU A 135 16.37 15.58 14.33
N VAL A 136 15.57 14.84 15.08
CA VAL A 136 14.11 14.91 14.96
C VAL A 136 13.64 16.21 15.59
N LEU A 137 13.35 17.19 14.73
CA LEU A 137 12.44 18.29 15.02
C LEU A 137 11.09 17.70 15.48
N TYR A 138 10.78 17.87 16.75
CA TYR A 138 9.42 17.66 17.26
C TYR A 138 8.49 18.73 16.66
N PRO A 139 7.36 18.38 16.04
CA PRO A 139 6.28 19.34 15.90
C PRO A 139 5.62 19.48 17.27
N VAL A 140 5.83 20.64 17.90
CA VAL A 140 4.99 21.15 18.99
C VAL A 140 3.57 21.26 18.45
N LEU A 141 2.64 20.47 19.00
CA LEU A 141 1.22 20.72 18.82
C LEU A 141 0.85 21.87 19.74
N ALA A 142 0.69 23.07 19.18
CA ALA A 142 0.01 24.17 19.88
C ALA A 142 -1.48 23.83 19.98
N THR A 143 -2.03 24.01 21.18
CA THR A 143 -3.44 23.84 21.58
C THR A 143 -4.41 24.67 20.77
#